data_AF-A0A932U4T3-F1
#
_entry.id   AF-A0A932U4T3-F1
#
_cell.length_a   1.000
_cell.length_b   1.000
_cell.length_c   1.000
_cell.angle_alpha   90.00
_cell.angle_beta   90.00
_cell.angle_gamma   90.00
#
_symmetry.space_group_name_H-M   'P 1'
#
loop_
_entity.id
_entity.type
_entity.pdbx_description
1 polymer ?
#
loop_
_entity_poly.entity_id
_entity_poly.type
_entity_poly.pdbx_seq_one_letter_code
_entity_poly.pdbx_strand_id
1 'polypeptide(L)'
;MNKFQNFLNDIRSGENIELYIIMLAAFVLLILDRFGYVDPEWMYSINIAILALIAISLLGNRRQIESLREMSYDVNKTFMNEFPDDFENKLLSSNEIWILGLTLGKTSIRYQHDLRRALRSGRHVKVMLLNPHGLAIQIAAKRGYDRQDME
;
A
#
# COMPACT_ATOMS: atom_id res chain seq x y z
N MET A 1 -21.11 -0.06 -9.98
CA MET A 1 -21.97 0.10 -8.78
C MET A 1 -21.19 0.05 -7.45
N ASN A 2 -19.85 0.20 -7.45
CA ASN A 2 -19.02 0.02 -6.24
C ASN A 2 -18.59 1.34 -5.57
N LYS A 3 -18.84 2.50 -6.19
CA LYS A 3 -18.43 3.80 -5.63
C LYS A 3 -19.26 4.22 -4.39
N PHE A 4 -20.52 3.80 -4.33
CA PHE A 4 -21.44 4.16 -3.23
C PHE A 4 -21.18 3.36 -1.94
N GLN A 5 -20.70 2.11 -2.07
CA GLN A 5 -20.31 1.29 -0.92
C GLN A 5 -19.01 1.78 -0.29
N ASN A 6 -18.06 2.27 -1.09
CA ASN A 6 -16.84 2.90 -0.57
C ASN A 6 -17.17 4.22 0.17
N PHE A 7 -18.10 5.02 -0.36
CA PHE A 7 -18.55 6.26 0.27
C PHE A 7 -19.18 6.05 1.66
N LEU A 8 -20.01 5.03 1.82
CA LEU A 8 -20.61 4.69 3.12
C LEU A 8 -19.59 4.14 4.12
N ASN A 9 -18.54 3.47 3.65
CA ASN A 9 -17.47 2.95 4.51
C ASN A 9 -16.50 4.05 4.95
N ASP A 10 -16.19 5.03 4.09
CA ASP A 10 -15.36 6.19 4.44
C ASP A 10 -16.02 7.07 5.52
N ILE A 11 -17.34 7.30 5.42
CA ILE A 11 -18.08 8.07 6.44
C ILE A 11 -18.07 7.33 7.80
N ARG A 12 -18.05 6.00 7.79
CA ARG A 12 -18.11 5.17 8.99
C ARG A 12 -16.73 4.93 9.64
N SER A 13 -15.64 5.12 8.88
CA SER A 13 -14.25 4.99 9.38
C SER A 13 -13.73 6.25 10.07
N GLY A 14 -14.41 7.40 9.91
CA GLY A 14 -13.96 8.68 10.44
C GLY A 14 -12.84 9.34 9.62
N GLU A 15 -12.39 8.69 8.55
CA GLU A 15 -11.43 9.28 7.62
C GLU A 15 -12.13 10.23 6.65
N ASN A 16 -11.54 11.40 6.43
CA ASN A 16 -11.96 12.38 5.41
C ASN A 16 -13.34 13.04 5.63
N ILE A 17 -13.90 13.02 6.85
CA ILE A 17 -15.16 13.74 7.18
C ILE A 17 -15.07 15.23 6.80
N GLU A 18 -13.91 15.85 7.01
CA GLU A 18 -13.64 17.25 6.65
C GLU A 18 -13.84 17.51 5.15
N LEU A 19 -13.39 16.58 4.30
CA LEU A 19 -13.54 16.65 2.85
C LEU A 19 -15.01 16.58 2.42
N TYR A 20 -15.80 15.73 3.09
CA TYR A 20 -17.24 15.64 2.84
C TYR A 20 -17.98 16.90 3.30
N ILE A 21 -17.58 17.51 4.42
CA ILE A 21 -18.15 18.78 4.88
C ILE A 21 -17.83 19.91 3.89
N ILE A 22 -16.58 20.00 3.40
CA ILE A 22 -16.19 20.96 2.34
C ILE A 22 -17.05 20.75 1.09
N MET A 23 -17.20 19.50 0.65
CA MET A 23 -17.95 19.16 -0.56
C MET A 23 -19.43 19.50 -0.42
N LEU A 24 -20.03 19.20 0.73
CA LEU A 24 -21.42 19.55 1.04
C LEU A 24 -21.61 21.06 1.08
N ALA A 25 -20.72 21.79 1.75
CA ALA A 25 -20.77 23.25 1.81
C ALA A 25 -20.66 23.87 0.41
N ALA A 26 -19.70 23.42 -0.40
CA ALA A 26 -19.54 23.87 -1.79
C ALA A 26 -20.77 23.56 -2.65
N PHE A 27 -21.40 22.39 -2.45
CA PHE A 27 -22.61 22.00 -3.17
C PHE A 27 -23.82 22.87 -2.79
N VAL A 28 -24.02 23.12 -1.50
CA VAL A 28 -25.09 24.02 -1.01
C VAL A 28 -24.89 25.43 -1.52
N LEU A 29 -23.66 25.93 -1.50
CA LEU A 29 -23.32 27.25 -2.02
C LEU A 29 -23.57 27.38 -3.52
N LEU A 30 -23.22 26.35 -4.30
CA LEU A 30 -23.50 26.30 -5.74
C LEU A 30 -25.01 26.32 -6.03
N ILE A 31 -25.81 25.65 -5.20
CA ILE A 31 -27.27 25.70 -5.31
C ILE A 31 -27.78 27.11 -4.98
N LEU A 32 -27.35 27.69 -3.86
CA LEU A 32 -27.79 29.02 -3.43
C LEU A 32 -27.44 30.11 -4.46
N ASP A 33 -26.23 30.04 -5.03
CA ASP A 33 -25.76 30.92 -6.11
C ASP A 33 -26.64 30.75 -7.37
N ARG A 34 -26.95 29.50 -7.75
CA ARG A 34 -27.79 29.23 -8.92
C ARG A 34 -29.19 29.82 -8.82
N PHE A 35 -29.74 29.92 -7.62
CA PHE A 35 -31.06 30.52 -7.36
C PHE A 35 -31.01 32.04 -7.11
N GLY A 36 -29.82 32.66 -7.14
CA GLY A 36 -29.66 34.09 -6.98
C GLY A 36 -29.92 34.60 -5.56
N TYR A 37 -29.84 33.72 -4.55
CA TYR A 37 -30.01 34.09 -3.13
C TYR A 37 -28.73 34.63 -2.49
N VAL A 38 -27.61 34.67 -3.23
CA VAL A 38 -26.29 35.06 -2.71
C VAL A 38 -25.91 36.41 -3.28
N ASP A 39 -25.82 37.42 -2.43
CA ASP A 39 -25.30 38.73 -2.80
C ASP A 39 -23.81 38.62 -3.18
N PRO A 40 -23.34 39.34 -4.23
CA PRO A 40 -21.95 39.28 -4.69
C PRO A 40 -20.91 39.56 -3.61
N GLU A 41 -21.25 40.37 -2.60
CA GLU A 41 -20.38 40.68 -1.46
C GLU A 41 -20.09 39.45 -0.59
N TRP A 42 -21.02 38.50 -0.50
CA TRP A 42 -20.87 37.33 0.35
C TRP A 42 -19.92 36.29 -0.28
N MET A 43 -19.76 36.34 -1.59
CA MET A 43 -18.94 35.40 -2.35
C MET A 43 -17.45 35.45 -1.97
N TYR A 44 -16.93 36.63 -1.61
CA TYR A 44 -15.56 36.77 -1.10
C TYR A 44 -15.35 36.10 0.25
N SER A 45 -16.26 36.33 1.20
CA SER A 45 -16.23 35.72 2.54
C SER A 45 -16.33 34.19 2.47
N ILE A 46 -17.19 33.69 1.57
CA ILE A 46 -17.35 32.27 1.30
C ILE A 46 -16.06 31.65 0.74
N ASN A 47 -15.42 32.29 -0.23
CA ASN A 47 -14.17 31.81 -0.81
C ASN A 47 -13.05 31.74 0.23
N ILE A 48 -12.93 32.75 1.10
CA ILE A 48 -11.94 32.74 2.19
C ILE A 48 -12.23 31.59 3.17
N ALA A 49 -13.49 31.35 3.51
CA ALA A 49 -13.86 30.24 4.39
C ALA A 49 -13.50 28.88 3.78
N ILE A 50 -13.76 28.68 2.48
CA ILE A 50 -13.39 27.46 1.75
C ILE A 50 -11.87 27.29 1.72
N LEU A 51 -11.14 28.35 1.39
CA LEU A 51 -9.67 28.32 1.35
C LEU A 51 -9.07 27.99 2.72
N ALA A 52 -9.59 28.59 3.80
CA ALA A 52 -9.17 28.30 5.16
C ALA A 52 -9.41 26.81 5.53
N LEU A 53 -10.56 26.28 5.15
CA LEU A 53 -10.92 24.89 5.42
C LEU A 53 -10.04 23.90 4.63
N ILE A 54 -9.72 24.22 3.37
CA ILE A 54 -8.76 23.46 2.55
C ILE A 54 -7.37 23.49 3.21
N ALA A 55 -6.91 24.65 3.67
CA ALA A 55 -5.61 24.78 4.34
C ALA A 55 -5.53 23.92 5.61
N ILE A 56 -6.60 23.86 6.40
CA ILE A 56 -6.70 23.01 7.60
C ILE A 56 -6.64 21.52 7.20
N SER A 57 -7.40 21.10 6.19
CA SER A 57 -7.41 19.72 5.71
C SER A 57 -6.02 19.28 5.17
N LEU A 58 -5.34 20.16 4.43
CA LEU A 58 -3.97 19.92 3.96
C LEU A 58 -2.98 19.76 5.12
N LEU A 59 -3.14 20.54 6.19
CA LEU A 59 -2.30 20.44 7.38
C LEU A 59 -2.52 19.11 8.13
N GLY A 60 -3.77 18.64 8.22
CA GLY A 60 -4.12 17.33 8.77
C GLY A 60 -3.48 16.19 7.97
N ASN A 61 -3.59 16.25 6.63
CA ASN A 61 -3.00 15.24 5.74
C ASN A 61 -1.47 15.18 5.89
N ARG A 62 -0.80 16.32 6.01
CA ARG A 62 0.66 16.37 6.24
C ARG A 62 1.09 15.63 7.51
N ARG A 63 0.30 15.71 8.59
CA ARG A 63 0.58 15.00 9.85
C ARG A 63 0.44 13.49 9.71
N GLN A 64 -0.57 13.02 8.97
CA GLN A 64 -0.73 11.59 8.70
C GLN A 64 0.46 11.04 7.89
N ILE A 65 0.90 11.76 6.86
CA ILE A 65 2.07 11.37 6.06
C ILE A 65 3.34 11.32 6.93
N GLU A 66 3.54 12.28 7.83
CA GLU A 66 4.69 12.25 8.74
C GLU A 66 4.63 11.04 9.69
N SER A 67 3.46 10.70 10.23
CA SER A 67 3.32 9.51 11.08
C SER A 67 3.63 8.20 10.35
N LEU A 68 3.24 8.09 9.06
CA LEU A 68 3.61 6.96 8.21
C LEU A 68 5.11 6.90 7.93
N ARG A 69 5.74 8.07 7.78
CA ARG A 69 7.19 8.19 7.60
C ARG A 69 7.95 7.82 8.87
N GLU A 70 7.48 8.23 10.05
CA GLU A 70 8.06 7.84 11.34
C GLU A 70 7.97 6.32 11.56
N MET A 71 6.80 5.72 11.30
CA MET A 71 6.65 4.26 11.33
C MET A 71 7.59 3.56 10.33
N SER A 72 7.78 4.12 9.14
CA SER A 72 8.69 3.56 8.13
C SER A 72 10.17 3.73 8.50
N TYR A 73 10.52 4.76 9.26
CA TYR A 73 11.90 4.99 9.72
C TYR A 73 12.34 3.91 10.71
N ASP A 74 11.43 3.41 11.54
CA ASP A 74 11.69 2.35 12.51
C ASP A 74 11.75 0.95 11.85
N VAL A 75 10.98 0.76 10.77
CA VAL A 75 11.02 -0.44 9.93
C VAL A 75 12.43 -0.68 9.37
N ASN A 76 13.13 0.35 8.89
CA ASN A 76 14.51 0.16 8.38
C ASN A 76 15.53 -0.24 9.45
N LYS A 77 15.26 -0.03 10.74
CA LYS A 77 16.12 -0.51 11.83
C LYS A 77 15.81 -1.95 12.23
N THR A 78 14.55 -2.36 12.13
CA THR A 78 14.10 -3.70 12.54
C THR A 78 14.22 -4.72 11.40
N PHE A 79 14.08 -4.29 10.15
CA PHE A 79 14.19 -5.13 8.97
C PHE A 79 15.52 -4.88 8.25
N MET A 80 16.35 -5.93 8.19
CA MET A 80 17.60 -5.92 7.43
C MET A 80 17.29 -5.81 5.93
N ASN A 81 17.90 -4.84 5.25
CA ASN A 81 17.77 -4.68 3.80
C ASN A 81 18.58 -5.73 3.01
N GLU A 82 19.59 -6.31 3.64
CA GLU A 82 20.48 -7.31 3.06
C GLU A 82 20.65 -8.48 4.01
N PHE A 83 20.86 -9.67 3.45
CA PHE A 83 21.24 -10.83 4.25
C PHE A 83 22.68 -10.68 4.74
N PRO A 84 23.04 -11.26 5.91
CA PRO A 84 24.42 -11.28 6.38
C PRO A 84 25.37 -11.91 5.34
N ASP A 85 26.64 -11.50 5.36
CA ASP A 85 27.65 -11.98 4.39
C ASP A 85 27.83 -13.51 4.43
N ASP A 86 27.55 -14.14 5.56
CA ASP A 86 27.64 -15.59 5.74
C ASP A 86 26.39 -16.37 5.31
N PHE A 87 25.35 -15.67 4.84
CA PHE A 87 24.06 -16.26 4.49
C PHE A 87 24.19 -17.30 3.37
N GLU A 88 24.95 -17.04 2.32
CA GLU A 88 25.14 -17.99 1.22
C GLU A 88 25.83 -19.27 1.70
N ASN A 89 26.85 -19.15 2.55
CA ASN A 89 27.52 -20.30 3.15
C ASN A 89 26.58 -21.12 4.03
N LYS A 90 25.74 -20.44 4.83
CA LYS A 90 24.69 -21.09 5.64
C LYS A 90 23.63 -21.77 4.78
N LEU A 91 23.20 -21.13 3.70
CA LEU A 91 22.23 -21.70 2.75
C LEU A 91 22.77 -22.98 2.10
N LEU A 92 24.05 -22.97 1.71
CA LEU A 92 24.71 -24.10 1.07
C LEU A 92 25.11 -25.23 2.03
N SER A 93 25.15 -24.99 3.34
CA SER A 93 25.44 -26.03 4.35
C SER A 93 24.18 -26.60 5.02
N SER A 94 23.05 -25.91 4.91
CA SER A 94 21.80 -26.31 5.56
C SER A 94 21.12 -27.49 4.86
N ASN A 95 20.65 -28.47 5.63
CA ASN A 95 19.80 -29.57 5.13
C ASN A 95 18.32 -29.16 4.97
N GLU A 96 17.90 -28.13 5.70
CA GLU A 96 16.53 -27.64 5.72
C GLU A 96 16.53 -26.12 5.65
N ILE A 97 15.78 -25.58 4.68
CA ILE A 97 15.73 -24.16 4.36
C ILE A 97 14.28 -23.70 4.48
N TRP A 98 14.01 -22.75 5.37
CA TRP A 98 12.69 -22.17 5.56
C TRP A 98 12.66 -20.76 4.98
N ILE A 99 11.75 -20.52 4.03
CA ILE A 99 11.57 -19.24 3.37
C ILE A 99 10.23 -18.65 3.82
N LEU A 100 10.33 -17.54 4.55
CA LEU A 100 9.20 -16.80 5.11
C LEU A 100 9.21 -15.40 4.49
N GLY A 101 8.11 -14.98 3.86
CA GLY A 101 8.02 -13.63 3.34
C GLY A 101 6.72 -13.31 2.62
N LEU A 102 6.42 -12.01 2.54
CA LEU A 102 5.18 -11.49 1.95
C LEU A 102 5.17 -11.63 0.43
N THR A 103 6.24 -11.19 -0.24
CA THR A 103 6.30 -11.14 -1.70
C THR A 103 7.36 -12.05 -2.31
N LEU A 104 8.40 -12.42 -1.56
CA LEU A 104 9.52 -13.33 -1.89
C LEU A 104 10.17 -13.16 -3.28
N GLY A 105 9.77 -12.18 -4.10
CA GLY A 105 10.18 -12.09 -5.50
C GLY A 105 11.67 -11.81 -5.66
N LYS A 106 12.21 -10.90 -4.83
CA LYS A 106 13.66 -10.62 -4.84
C LYS A 106 14.47 -11.83 -4.36
N THR A 107 14.09 -12.43 -3.24
CA THR A 107 14.78 -13.58 -2.65
C THR A 107 14.75 -14.80 -3.56
N SER A 108 13.58 -15.11 -4.13
CA SER A 108 13.38 -16.28 -4.99
C SER A 108 14.17 -16.17 -6.30
N ILE A 109 14.28 -14.98 -6.88
CA ILE A 109 15.06 -14.77 -8.11
C ILE A 109 16.56 -14.80 -7.79
N ARG A 110 17.00 -14.09 -6.74
CA ARG A 110 18.41 -13.97 -6.38
C ARG A 110 19.05 -15.33 -6.07
N TYR A 111 18.36 -16.18 -5.31
CA TYR A 111 18.89 -17.47 -4.85
C TYR A 111 18.30 -18.68 -5.61
N GLN A 112 17.69 -18.45 -6.79
CA GLN A 112 17.04 -19.53 -7.56
C GLN A 112 17.99 -20.69 -7.85
N HIS A 113 19.23 -20.37 -8.23
CA HIS A 113 20.23 -21.38 -8.58
C HIS A 113 20.61 -22.24 -7.36
N ASP A 114 20.90 -21.60 -6.22
CA ASP A 114 21.30 -22.29 -5.00
C ASP A 114 20.18 -23.13 -4.40
N LEU A 115 18.94 -22.60 -4.42
CA LEU A 115 17.77 -23.36 -3.99
C LEU A 115 17.54 -24.59 -4.89
N ARG A 116 17.72 -24.46 -6.21
CA ARG A 116 17.62 -25.59 -7.14
C ARG A 116 18.72 -26.62 -6.88
N ARG A 117 19.94 -26.17 -6.61
CA ARG A 117 21.06 -27.04 -6.26
C ARG A 117 20.80 -27.78 -4.95
N ALA A 118 20.30 -27.09 -3.92
CA ALA A 118 19.94 -27.69 -2.64
C ALA A 118 18.87 -28.79 -2.81
N LEU A 119 17.81 -28.51 -3.57
CA LEU A 119 16.75 -29.49 -3.87
C LEU A 119 17.30 -30.73 -4.60
N ARG A 120 18.18 -30.54 -5.60
CA ARG A 120 18.81 -31.65 -6.34
C ARG A 120 19.70 -32.52 -5.46
N SER A 121 20.32 -31.93 -4.43
CA SER A 121 21.13 -32.66 -3.45
C SER A 121 20.30 -33.37 -2.36
N GLY A 122 18.96 -33.41 -2.50
CA GLY A 122 18.07 -34.08 -1.54
C GLY A 122 17.74 -33.27 -0.29
N ARG A 123 17.99 -31.96 -0.30
CA ARG A 123 17.69 -31.08 0.83
C ARG A 123 16.26 -30.56 0.76
N HIS A 124 15.72 -30.15 1.90
CA HIS A 124 14.34 -29.69 2.02
C HIS A 124 14.25 -28.16 1.98
N VAL A 125 13.45 -27.62 1.06
CA VAL A 125 13.08 -26.21 1.02
C VAL A 125 11.60 -26.08 1.35
N LYS A 126 11.28 -25.38 2.44
CA LYS A 126 9.92 -25.13 2.92
C LYS A 126 9.59 -23.65 2.74
N VAL A 127 8.44 -23.36 2.12
CA VAL A 127 7.99 -21.98 1.86
C VAL A 127 6.66 -21.76 2.55
N MET A 128 6.56 -20.70 3.35
CA MET A 128 5.29 -20.30 3.98
C MET A 128 4.57 -19.28 3.10
N LEU A 129 3.31 -19.56 2.79
CA LEU A 129 2.43 -18.65 2.06
C LEU A 129 1.42 -18.04 3.04
N LEU A 130 1.49 -16.72 3.22
CA LEU A 130 0.60 -16.00 4.15
C LEU A 130 -0.87 -16.00 3.68
N ASN A 131 -1.09 -15.99 2.36
CA ASN A 131 -2.42 -16.10 1.78
C ASN A 131 -2.40 -17.07 0.59
N PRO A 132 -2.65 -18.37 0.84
CA PRO A 132 -2.63 -19.40 -0.21
C PRO A 132 -3.75 -19.28 -1.24
N HIS A 133 -4.73 -18.40 -1.02
CA HIS A 133 -5.81 -18.13 -1.98
C HIS A 133 -5.72 -16.73 -2.60
N GLY A 134 -4.64 -16.00 -2.35
CA GLY A 134 -4.43 -14.65 -2.87
C GLY A 134 -4.01 -14.63 -4.34
N LEU A 135 -4.24 -13.48 -4.99
CA LEU A 135 -3.85 -13.20 -6.39
C LEU A 135 -2.35 -13.42 -6.67
N ALA A 136 -1.50 -13.34 -5.64
CA ALA A 136 -0.06 -13.52 -5.75
C ALA A 136 0.32 -14.88 -6.38
N ILE A 137 -0.42 -15.96 -6.08
CA ILE A 137 -0.15 -17.29 -6.63
C ILE A 137 -0.48 -17.34 -8.12
N GLN A 138 -1.58 -16.71 -8.53
CA GLN A 138 -1.96 -16.65 -9.95
C GLN A 138 -0.91 -15.86 -10.77
N ILE A 139 -0.42 -14.75 -10.20
CA ILE A 139 0.65 -13.94 -10.81
C ILE A 139 1.97 -14.73 -10.88
N ALA A 140 2.33 -15.45 -9.82
CA ALA A 140 3.54 -16.26 -9.77
C ALA A 140 3.49 -17.42 -10.78
N ALA A 141 2.37 -18.13 -10.87
CA ALA A 141 2.16 -19.20 -11.83
C ALA A 141 2.34 -18.69 -13.27
N LYS A 142 1.70 -17.55 -13.61
CA LYS A 142 1.82 -16.95 -14.95
C LYS A 142 3.27 -16.62 -15.33
N ARG A 143 4.02 -16.03 -14.39
CA ARG A 143 5.45 -15.69 -14.60
C ARG A 143 6.36 -16.91 -14.68
N GLY A 144 6.00 -18.02 -14.03
CA GLY A 144 6.75 -19.27 -14.09
C GLY A 144 6.59 -19.97 -15.44
N TYR A 145 5.38 -19.98 -15.99
CA TYR A 145 5.08 -20.60 -17.28
C TYR A 145 5.65 -19.81 -18.48
N ASP A 146 5.54 -18.48 -18.48
CA ASP A 146 6.09 -17.64 -19.57
C ASP A 146 7.61 -17.83 -19.77
N ARG A 147 8.31 -18.34 -18.75
CA ARG A 147 9.75 -18.61 -18.79
C ARG A 147 10.11 -20.02 -19.27
N GLN A 148 9.17 -20.96 -19.23
CA GLN A 148 9.34 -22.33 -19.73
C GLN A 148 9.11 -22.44 -21.24
N ASP A 149 8.32 -21.53 -21.82
CA ASP A 149 8.02 -21.52 -23.26
C ASP A 149 9.11 -20.82 -24.11
N MET A 150 10.19 -20.32 -23.48
CA MET A 150 11.33 -19.66 -24.14
C MET A 150 12.66 -20.45 -24.06
N GLU A 151 12.63 -21.68 -23.51
CA GLU A 151 13.74 -22.66 -23.58
C GLU A 151 13.38 -23.79 -24.55
#